data_AF-A0A920FID1-F1
#
_entry.id   AF-A0A920FID1-F1
#
_cell.length_a   1.000
_cell.length_b   1.000
_cell.length_c   1.000
_cell.angle_alpha   90.00
_cell.angle_beta   90.00
_cell.angle_gamma   90.00
#
_symmetry.space_group_name_H-M   'P 1'
#
loop_
_entity.id
_entity.type
_entity.pdbx_description
1 polymer ?
#
loop_
_entity_poly.entity_id
_entity_poly.type
_entity_poly.pdbx_seq_one_letter_code
_entity_poly.pdbx_strand_id
1 'polypeptide(L)'
;MNKRMGMVHFWVTIVTGYGVFLPMHFLGEGGLPRRYYENTNFPMFDHFLDLNILISIFATIGVLSQLIFFFNFFYSIFRGPKASLNPWNANTLEWTTPLEHVHGNWIGEIPTVYRWPYDYSKPGKEKDFVPQTVPLDDNEEEH
;
A
#
# COMPACT_ATOMS: atom_id res chain seq x y z
N MET A 1 1.45 -3.08 -12.43
CA MET A 1 0.06 -2.58 -12.48
C MET A 1 0.01 -1.20 -13.13
N ASN A 2 -1.13 -0.78 -13.68
CA ASN A 2 -1.27 0.55 -14.28
C ASN A 2 -1.26 1.64 -13.18
N LYS A 3 -0.31 2.58 -13.26
CA LYS A 3 -0.13 3.66 -12.27
C LYS A 3 -1.30 4.62 -12.24
N ARG A 4 -1.87 5.01 -13.39
CA ARG A 4 -2.99 5.97 -13.45
C ARG A 4 -4.23 5.43 -12.76
N MET A 5 -4.59 4.18 -13.06
CA MET A 5 -5.69 3.50 -12.39
C MET A 5 -5.42 3.28 -10.90
N GLY A 6 -4.17 2.99 -10.53
CA GLY A 6 -3.74 2.93 -9.13
C GLY A 6 -3.95 4.24 -8.40
N MET A 7 -3.62 5.39 -9.02
CA MET A 7 -3.84 6.71 -8.43
C MET A 7 -5.33 7.03 -8.26
N VAL A 8 -6.18 6.67 -9.24
CA VAL A 8 -7.63 6.83 -9.10
C VAL A 8 -8.15 6.00 -7.93
N HIS A 9 -7.80 4.72 -7.86
CA HIS A 9 -8.18 3.84 -6.76
C HIS A 9 -7.71 4.38 -5.40
N PHE A 10 -6.46 4.85 -5.33
CA PHE A 10 -5.87 5.43 -4.12
C PHE A 10 -6.68 6.63 -3.62
N TRP A 11 -6.92 7.63 -4.48
CA TRP A 11 -7.62 8.84 -4.06
C TRP A 11 -9.07 8.57 -3.69
N VAL A 12 -9.79 7.74 -4.44
CA VAL A 12 -11.16 7.35 -4.08
C VAL A 12 -11.17 6.65 -2.73
N THR A 13 -10.23 5.72 -2.48
CA THR A 13 -10.14 4.98 -1.21
C THR A 13 -9.79 5.89 -0.03
N ILE A 14 -8.89 6.85 -0.21
CA ILE A 14 -8.59 7.85 0.82
C ILE A 14 -9.83 8.68 1.15
N VAL A 15 -10.49 9.23 0.13
CA VAL A 15 -11.69 10.08 0.32
C VAL A 15 -12.81 9.31 1.01
N THR A 16 -13.09 8.07 0.58
CA THR A 16 -14.12 7.24 1.21
C THR A 16 -13.71 6.77 2.60
N GLY A 17 -12.44 6.45 2.81
CA GLY A 17 -11.90 6.10 4.13
C GLY A 17 -12.12 7.22 5.14
N TYR A 18 -11.74 8.46 4.81
CA TYR A 18 -12.04 9.61 5.66
C TYR A 18 -13.55 9.87 5.77
N GLY A 19 -14.31 9.78 4.67
CA GLY A 19 -15.76 9.96 4.67
C GLY A 19 -16.53 8.93 5.50
N VAL A 20 -15.96 7.75 5.74
CA VAL A 20 -16.52 6.71 6.62
C VAL A 20 -16.05 6.95 8.06
N PHE A 21 -14.75 6.99 8.29
CA PHE A 21 -14.20 6.92 9.65
C PHE A 21 -14.17 8.26 10.37
N LEU A 22 -14.05 9.40 9.69
CA LEU A 22 -14.07 10.70 10.35
C LEU A 22 -15.45 10.98 10.99
N PRO A 23 -16.58 10.80 10.28
CA PRO A 23 -17.90 10.85 10.92
C PRO A 23 -18.08 9.93 12.12
N MET A 24 -17.49 8.72 12.09
CA MET A 24 -17.60 7.79 13.22
C MET A 24 -16.94 8.30 14.50
N HIS A 25 -15.94 9.19 14.42
CA HIS A 25 -15.37 9.82 15.62
C HIS A 25 -16.46 10.64 16.33
N PHE A 26 -17.23 11.43 15.60
CA PHE A 26 -18.34 12.22 16.16
C PHE A 26 -19.49 11.35 16.66
N LEU A 27 -19.80 10.22 15.99
CA LEU A 27 -20.76 9.24 16.53
C LEU A 27 -20.29 8.68 17.87
N GLY A 28 -19.01 8.32 17.96
CA GLY A 28 -18.40 7.79 19.20
C GLY A 28 -18.41 8.81 20.34
N GLU A 29 -18.04 10.06 20.07
CA GLU A 29 -18.13 11.16 21.04
C GLU A 29 -19.58 11.44 21.47
N GLY A 30 -20.54 11.26 20.55
CA GLY A 30 -21.97 11.32 20.81
C GLY A 30 -22.52 10.20 21.71
N GLY A 31 -21.67 9.25 22.11
CA GLY A 31 -22.03 8.16 23.02
C GLY A 31 -22.70 6.97 22.35
N LEU A 32 -22.72 6.90 21.00
CA LEU A 32 -23.21 5.72 20.28
C LEU A 32 -22.26 4.54 20.49
N PRO A 33 -22.68 3.48 21.21
CA PRO A 33 -21.80 2.37 21.46
C PRO A 33 -21.65 1.50 20.21
N ARG A 34 -20.50 0.83 20.10
CA ARG A 34 -20.27 -0.17 19.04
C ARG A 34 -21.25 -1.34 19.17
N ARG A 35 -21.48 -2.04 18.03
CA ARG A 35 -22.21 -3.32 17.94
C ARG A 35 -23.73 -3.24 18.16
N TYR A 36 -24.33 -2.06 18.02
CA TYR A 36 -25.77 -1.92 17.88
C TYR A 36 -26.17 -2.14 16.43
N TYR A 37 -27.15 -3.03 16.20
CA TYR A 37 -27.72 -3.26 14.88
C TYR A 37 -28.61 -2.10 14.44
N GLU A 38 -29.36 -1.54 15.37
CA GLU A 38 -30.32 -0.46 15.12
C GLU A 38 -30.31 0.55 16.28
N ASN A 39 -30.21 1.84 15.93
CA ASN A 39 -30.10 2.94 16.89
C ASN A 39 -31.44 3.65 17.15
N THR A 40 -32.46 3.42 16.32
CA THR A 40 -33.80 4.06 16.40
C THR A 40 -34.57 3.69 17.67
N ASN A 41 -34.18 2.61 18.35
CA ASN A 41 -34.73 2.23 19.66
C ASN A 41 -34.33 3.19 20.80
N PHE A 42 -33.38 4.09 20.54
CA PHE A 42 -32.88 5.06 21.50
C PHE A 42 -33.10 6.48 20.96
N PRO A 43 -34.21 7.14 21.32
CA PRO A 43 -34.55 8.48 20.79
C PRO A 43 -33.45 9.53 20.97
N MET A 44 -32.54 9.34 21.93
CA MET A 44 -31.39 10.24 22.13
C MET A 44 -30.42 10.26 20.92
N PHE A 45 -30.43 9.23 20.06
CA PHE A 45 -29.53 9.08 18.92
C PHE A 45 -30.18 9.41 17.56
N ASP A 46 -31.45 9.82 17.52
CA ASP A 46 -32.16 10.08 16.26
C ASP A 46 -31.47 11.16 15.41
N HIS A 47 -30.80 12.12 16.05
CA HIS A 47 -30.04 13.17 15.38
C HIS A 47 -28.77 12.67 14.65
N PHE A 48 -28.34 11.43 14.88
CA PHE A 48 -27.20 10.81 14.20
C PHE A 48 -27.61 9.99 12.97
N LEU A 49 -28.90 9.88 12.64
CA LEU A 49 -29.37 9.10 11.50
C LEU A 49 -28.78 9.62 10.17
N ASP A 50 -28.79 10.93 9.95
CA ASP A 50 -28.21 11.54 8.75
C ASP A 50 -26.71 11.24 8.60
N LEU A 51 -25.99 11.19 9.72
CA LEU A 51 -24.57 10.87 9.72
C LEU A 51 -24.32 9.40 9.36
N ASN A 52 -25.17 8.47 9.81
CA ASN A 52 -25.11 7.07 9.42
C ASN A 52 -25.44 6.85 7.94
N ILE A 53 -26.38 7.63 7.37
CA ILE A 53 -26.67 7.61 5.93
C ILE A 53 -25.43 8.07 5.15
N LEU A 54 -24.81 9.18 5.56
CA LEU A 54 -23.59 9.69 4.93
C LEU A 54 -22.45 8.65 4.95
N ILE A 55 -22.22 8.02 6.11
CA ILE A 55 -21.23 6.95 6.25
C ILE A 55 -21.53 5.80 5.30
N SER A 56 -22.80 5.39 5.19
CA SER A 56 -23.22 4.30 4.32
C SER A 56 -22.97 4.60 2.84
N ILE A 57 -23.18 5.86 2.41
CA ILE A 57 -22.88 6.32 1.05
C ILE A 57 -21.37 6.18 0.79
N PHE A 58 -20.52 6.71 1.66
CA PHE A 58 -19.07 6.60 1.48
C PHE A 58 -18.58 5.16 1.55
N ALA A 59 -19.14 4.33 2.45
CA ALA A 59 -18.81 2.91 2.53
C ALA A 59 -19.17 2.18 1.24
N THR A 60 -20.35 2.46 0.66
CA THR A 60 -20.79 1.88 -0.62
C THR A 60 -19.87 2.30 -1.75
N ILE A 61 -19.50 3.58 -1.84
CA ILE A 61 -18.53 4.06 -2.84
C ILE A 61 -17.17 3.38 -2.65
N GLY A 62 -16.73 3.18 -1.40
CA GLY A 62 -15.48 2.46 -1.08
C GLY A 62 -15.50 0.99 -1.48
N VAL A 63 -16.65 0.32 -1.39
CA VAL A 63 -16.82 -1.05 -1.92
C VAL A 63 -16.74 -1.04 -3.45
N LEU A 64 -17.44 -0.10 -4.11
CA LEU A 64 -17.41 0.01 -5.56
C LEU A 64 -16.02 0.38 -6.10
N SER A 65 -15.21 1.14 -5.36
CA SER A 65 -13.84 1.46 -5.76
C SER A 65 -12.97 0.20 -5.90
N GLN A 66 -13.25 -0.87 -5.14
CA GLN A 66 -12.52 -2.14 -5.25
C GLN A 66 -12.64 -2.76 -6.65
N LEU A 67 -13.71 -2.48 -7.39
CA LEU A 67 -13.85 -2.93 -8.78
C LEU A 67 -12.74 -2.36 -9.68
N ILE A 68 -12.31 -1.11 -9.44
CA ILE A 68 -11.21 -0.47 -10.15
C ILE A 68 -9.89 -1.20 -9.84
N PHE A 69 -9.68 -1.56 -8.57
CA PHE A 69 -8.51 -2.32 -8.15
C PHE A 69 -8.49 -3.72 -8.78
N PHE A 70 -9.58 -4.48 -8.68
CA PHE A 70 -9.67 -5.82 -9.26
C PHE A 70 -9.44 -5.78 -10.76
N PHE A 71 -10.08 -4.85 -11.46
CA PHE A 71 -9.86 -4.69 -12.89
C PHE A 71 -8.39 -4.34 -13.19
N ASN A 72 -7.76 -3.39 -12.48
CA ASN A 72 -6.34 -3.07 -12.67
C ASN A 72 -5.43 -4.28 -12.41
N PHE A 73 -5.69 -5.04 -11.36
CA PHE A 73 -4.92 -6.23 -10.97
C PHE A 73 -5.01 -7.31 -12.05
N PHE A 74 -6.21 -7.79 -12.36
CA PHE A 74 -6.41 -8.86 -13.35
C PHE A 74 -5.98 -8.44 -14.75
N TYR A 75 -6.32 -7.21 -15.18
CA TYR A 75 -5.86 -6.71 -16.47
C TYR A 75 -4.33 -6.66 -16.54
N SER A 76 -3.65 -6.21 -15.47
CA SER A 76 -2.20 -6.11 -15.43
C SER A 76 -1.51 -7.48 -15.40
N ILE A 77 -2.13 -8.50 -14.80
CA ILE A 77 -1.60 -9.87 -14.82
C ILE A 77 -1.57 -10.40 -16.25
N PHE A 78 -2.67 -10.27 -16.99
CA PHE A 78 -2.81 -10.89 -18.31
C PHE A 78 -2.28 -10.04 -19.47
N ARG A 79 -2.30 -8.71 -19.34
CA ARG A 79 -1.99 -7.77 -20.43
C ARG A 79 -1.06 -6.64 -20.01
N GLY A 80 -0.57 -6.63 -18.77
CA GLY A 80 0.35 -5.60 -18.31
C GLY A 80 1.75 -5.77 -18.91
N PRO A 81 2.57 -4.69 -18.94
CA PRO A 81 3.97 -4.79 -19.31
C PRO A 81 4.72 -5.66 -18.30
N LYS A 82 5.69 -6.45 -18.79
CA LYS A 82 6.60 -7.21 -17.92
C LYS A 82 7.47 -6.25 -17.12
N ALA A 83 7.63 -6.52 -15.83
CA ALA A 83 8.53 -5.75 -14.97
C ALA A 83 9.99 -6.15 -15.19
N SER A 84 10.92 -5.22 -14.96
CA SER A 84 12.31 -5.55 -14.70
C SER A 84 12.45 -6.24 -13.35
N LEU A 85 13.62 -6.85 -13.08
CA LEU A 85 13.93 -7.50 -11.79
C LEU A 85 13.73 -6.53 -10.61
N ASN A 86 14.23 -5.31 -10.76
CA ASN A 86 14.14 -4.24 -9.76
C ASN A 86 13.54 -2.97 -10.41
N PRO A 87 12.21 -2.86 -10.50
CA PRO A 87 11.55 -1.72 -11.14
C PRO A 87 11.54 -0.46 -10.26
N TRP A 88 11.85 -0.59 -8.97
CA TRP A 88 11.80 0.50 -7.99
C TRP A 88 13.16 0.97 -7.53
N ASN A 89 14.25 0.40 -8.07
CA ASN A 89 15.61 0.70 -7.66
C ASN A 89 15.81 0.53 -6.14
N ALA A 90 15.21 -0.50 -5.56
CA ALA A 90 15.32 -0.79 -4.14
C ALA A 90 16.59 -1.57 -3.81
N ASN A 91 17.14 -1.38 -2.61
CA ASN A 91 18.43 -1.95 -2.23
C ASN A 91 18.37 -3.35 -1.63
N THR A 92 17.21 -3.74 -1.13
CA THR A 92 17.01 -4.96 -0.33
C THR A 92 17.11 -6.25 -1.16
N LEU A 93 17.43 -7.36 -0.49
CA LEU A 93 17.72 -8.63 -1.15
C LEU A 93 16.54 -9.21 -1.96
N GLU A 94 15.28 -8.88 -1.64
CA GLU A 94 14.14 -9.36 -2.44
C GLU A 94 14.16 -8.85 -3.88
N TRP A 95 14.99 -7.87 -4.22
CA TRP A 95 15.16 -7.35 -5.58
C TRP A 95 16.30 -8.02 -6.36
N THR A 96 16.94 -9.04 -5.78
CA THR A 96 18.00 -9.84 -6.44
C THR A 96 17.54 -11.26 -6.80
N THR A 97 16.41 -11.71 -6.26
CA THR A 97 15.80 -13.01 -6.58
C THR A 97 15.30 -13.00 -8.03
N PRO A 98 15.55 -14.07 -8.83
CA PRO A 98 15.00 -14.22 -10.17
C PRO A 98 13.48 -14.05 -10.21
N LEU A 99 12.95 -13.66 -11.38
CA LEU A 99 11.50 -13.56 -11.63
C LEU A 99 10.87 -14.94 -11.92
N GLU A 100 11.30 -15.97 -11.20
CA GLU A 100 10.84 -17.35 -11.37
C GLU A 100 10.13 -17.81 -10.10
N HIS A 101 9.01 -18.52 -10.26
CA HIS A 101 8.27 -19.08 -9.14
C HIS A 101 8.89 -20.42 -8.71
N VAL A 102 10.11 -20.36 -8.17
CA VAL A 102 10.87 -21.51 -7.70
C VAL A 102 10.86 -21.62 -6.18
N HIS A 103 10.88 -22.84 -5.67
CA HIS A 103 11.15 -23.07 -4.25
C HIS A 103 12.65 -22.96 -4.01
N GLY A 104 13.04 -22.05 -3.11
CA GLY A 104 14.44 -21.61 -2.98
C GLY A 104 14.64 -20.30 -3.74
N ASN A 105 14.50 -19.17 -3.03
CA ASN A 105 14.44 -17.82 -3.59
C ASN A 105 15.64 -17.44 -4.48
N TRP A 106 16.82 -18.02 -4.26
CA TRP A 106 18.03 -17.74 -5.03
C TRP A 106 18.57 -19.01 -5.68
N ILE A 107 19.13 -18.85 -6.87
CA ILE A 107 19.84 -19.91 -7.58
C ILE A 107 21.28 -19.93 -7.08
N GLY A 108 21.69 -21.01 -6.43
CA GLY A 108 23.07 -21.17 -5.93
C GLY A 108 23.26 -20.61 -4.52
N GLU A 109 24.38 -19.90 -4.31
CA GLU A 109 24.72 -19.32 -3.00
C GLU A 109 23.82 -18.14 -2.65
N ILE A 110 23.52 -18.01 -1.36
CA ILE A 110 22.71 -16.90 -0.84
C ILE A 110 23.52 -15.60 -0.94
N PRO A 111 22.93 -14.50 -1.44
CA PRO A 111 23.66 -13.25 -1.57
C PRO A 111 24.13 -12.71 -0.21
N THR A 112 25.41 -12.37 -0.13
CA THR A 112 26.01 -11.71 1.04
C THR A 112 25.53 -10.26 1.14
N VAL A 113 25.24 -9.82 2.36
CA VAL A 113 24.91 -8.42 2.67
C VAL A 113 26.18 -7.70 3.09
N TYR A 114 26.50 -6.62 2.40
CA TYR A 114 27.68 -5.78 2.68
C TYR A 114 27.33 -4.41 3.25
N ARG A 115 26.06 -4.00 3.19
CA ARG A 115 25.62 -2.63 3.50
C ARG A 115 24.16 -2.58 3.94
N TRP A 116 23.76 -1.43 4.49
CA TRP A 116 22.41 -1.20 4.99
C TRP A 116 21.34 -1.14 3.87
N PRO A 117 20.10 -1.57 4.14
CA PRO A 117 18.99 -1.51 3.18
C PRO A 117 18.57 -0.09 2.79
N TYR A 118 19.02 0.94 3.52
CA TYR A 118 18.68 2.35 3.30
C TYR A 118 19.80 3.17 2.68
N ASP A 119 20.84 2.52 2.13
CA ASP A 119 21.94 3.19 1.43
C ASP A 119 21.52 3.78 0.09
N TYR A 120 20.75 4.86 0.16
CA TYR A 120 20.37 5.71 -0.95
C TYR A 120 21.20 7.00 -0.94
N SER A 121 21.37 7.61 -2.11
CA SER A 121 22.04 8.91 -2.30
C SER A 121 23.47 8.99 -1.72
N LYS A 122 24.22 7.87 -1.71
CA LYS A 122 25.60 7.83 -1.20
C LYS A 122 26.52 8.75 -2.02
N PRO A 123 27.31 9.63 -1.38
CA PRO A 123 28.27 10.48 -2.09
C PRO A 123 29.25 9.65 -2.91
N GLY A 124 29.55 10.10 -4.13
CA GLY A 124 30.51 9.43 -5.02
C GLY A 124 29.95 8.24 -5.81
N LYS A 125 28.69 7.84 -5.61
CA LYS A 125 28.04 6.80 -6.42
C LYS A 125 27.29 7.43 -7.60
N GLU A 126 27.38 6.79 -8.76
CA GLU A 126 26.68 7.23 -9.99
C GLU A 126 25.16 7.08 -9.87
N LYS A 127 24.71 6.02 -9.19
CA LYS A 127 23.30 5.71 -8.98
C LYS A 127 22.88 6.13 -7.57
N ASP A 128 21.63 6.55 -7.48
CA ASP A 128 20.99 6.91 -6.22
C ASP A 128 20.79 5.72 -5.27
N PHE A 129 20.91 4.49 -5.76
CA PHE A 129 20.68 3.29 -4.97
C PHE A 129 21.87 2.34 -5.12
N VAL A 130 22.32 1.78 -4.01
CA VAL A 130 23.37 0.76 -3.99
C VAL A 130 22.83 -0.50 -3.33
N PRO A 131 22.59 -1.59 -4.09
CA PRO A 131 22.05 -2.82 -3.54
C PRO A 131 22.93 -3.40 -2.43
N GLN A 132 22.28 -4.08 -1.47
CA GLN A 132 22.97 -4.70 -0.33
C GLN A 132 24.04 -5.72 -0.70
N THR A 133 23.99 -6.25 -1.92
CA THR A 133 24.93 -7.23 -2.45
C THR A 133 26.19 -6.63 -3.05
N VAL A 134 26.31 -5.30 -3.07
CA VAL A 134 27.51 -4.61 -3.59
C VAL A 134 28.45 -4.36 -2.42
N PRO A 135 29.70 -4.88 -2.45
CA PRO A 135 30.71 -4.59 -1.44
C PRO A 135 30.97 -3.09 -1.28
N LEU A 136 31.44 -2.67 -0.10
CA LEU A 136 31.91 -1.29 0.12
C LEU A 136 33.16 -1.05 -0.74
N ASP A 137 33.29 0.16 -1.30
CA ASP A 137 34.54 0.56 -1.94
C ASP A 137 35.63 0.80 -0.88
N ASP A 138 36.91 0.73 -1.27
CA ASP A 138 38.05 0.89 -0.35
C ASP A 138 38.04 2.20 0.47
N ASN A 139 37.39 3.25 -0.04
CA ASN A 139 37.26 4.56 0.59
C ASN A 139 35.82 4.89 1.04
N GLU A 140 34.92 3.90 1.04
CA GLU A 140 33.52 4.07 1.44
C GLU A 140 33.38 3.78 2.94
N GLU A 141 32.94 4.77 3.71
CA GLU A 141 32.62 4.56 5.13
C GLU A 141 31.29 3.80 5.28
N GLU A 142 31.33 2.73 6.07
CA GLU A 142 30.12 2.05 6.55
C GLU A 142 29.48 2.96 7.63
N HIS A 143 28.25 3.40 7.39
CA HIS A 143 27.47 4.21 8.33
C HIS A 143 26.41 3.35 9.02
#